data_AF-A0A1N7CSC1-F1
#
_entry.id   AF-A0A1N7CSC1-F1
#
_cell.length_a   1.000
_cell.length_b   1.000
_cell.length_c   1.000
_cell.angle_alpha   90.00
_cell.angle_beta   90.00
_cell.angle_gamma   90.00
#
_symmetry.space_group_name_H-M   'P 1'
#
loop_
_entity.id
_entity.type
_entity.pdbx_description
1 polymer ?
#
loop_
_entity_poly.entity_id
_entity_poly.type
_entity_poly.pdbx_seq_one_letter_code
_entity_poly.pdbx_strand_id
1 'polypeptide(L)'
;MNKNLNIQQIDRIIEMAWEDRTPFEAIQFQFGMSESEVIELMRSELKESSFKLWRKRVNSGVSQKHLKKRSEEINRFKCSRQRMISNNKISKR
;
A
#
# COMPACT_ATOMS: atom_id res chain seq x y z
N MET A 1 16.83 0.65 -8.44
CA MET A 1 16.85 2.08 -8.82
C MET A 1 16.61 2.90 -7.57
N ASN A 2 17.52 3.81 -7.21
CA ASN A 2 17.36 4.70 -6.06
C ASN A 2 16.35 5.81 -6.41
N LYS A 3 15.06 5.53 -6.24
CA LYS A 3 14.04 6.57 -6.21
C LYS A 3 14.23 7.33 -4.90
N ASN A 4 14.64 8.60 -4.98
CA ASN A 4 14.64 9.52 -3.84
C ASN A 4 13.18 9.80 -3.44
N LEU A 5 12.57 8.84 -2.74
CA LEU A 5 11.24 8.98 -2.17
C LEU A 5 11.36 9.77 -0.88
N ASN A 6 10.60 10.86 -0.78
CA ASN A 6 10.48 11.57 0.49
C ASN A 6 9.77 10.65 1.51
N ILE A 7 10.03 10.83 2.80
CA ILE A 7 9.41 10.09 3.91
C ILE A 7 7.87 10.13 3.77
N GLN A 8 7.32 11.28 3.39
CA GLN A 8 5.88 11.45 3.14
C GLN A 8 5.36 10.58 2.00
N GLN A 9 6.16 10.39 0.94
CA GLN A 9 5.79 9.52 -0.18
C GLN A 9 5.87 8.05 0.23
N ILE A 10 6.90 7.68 1.00
CA ILE A 10 7.04 6.32 1.55
C ILE A 10 5.84 5.99 2.44
N ASP A 11 5.49 6.86 3.39
CA ASP A 11 4.31 6.67 4.23
C ASP A 11 3.03 6.56 3.40
N ARG A 12 2.88 7.38 2.35
CA ARG A 12 1.73 7.32 1.45
C ARG A 12 1.65 6.01 0.67
N ILE A 13 2.78 5.50 0.17
CA ILE A 13 2.85 4.21 -0.52
C ILE A 13 2.50 3.08 0.44
N ILE A 14 2.99 3.13 1.69
CA ILE A 14 2.67 2.13 2.71
C ILE A 14 1.18 2.19 3.07
N GLU A 15 0.58 3.38 3.22
CA GLU A 15 -0.86 3.56 3.41
C GLU A 15 -1.67 2.91 2.28
N MET A 16 -1.30 3.20 1.04
CA MET A 16 -1.96 2.67 -0.14
C MET A 16 -1.78 1.15 -0.26
N ALA A 17 -0.59 0.62 0.06
CA ALA A 17 -0.32 -0.81 0.03
C ALA A 17 -1.04 -1.59 1.13
N TRP A 18 -1.31 -0.96 2.29
CA TRP A 18 -2.10 -1.54 3.38
C TRP A 18 -3.61 -1.49 3.14
N GLU A 19 -4.10 -0.60 2.27
CA GLU A 19 -5.51 -0.57 1.91
C GLU A 19 -5.84 -1.69 0.92
N ASP A 20 -6.66 -2.65 1.37
CA ASP A 20 -7.12 -3.78 0.54
C ASP A 20 -7.87 -3.34 -0.74
N ARG A 21 -8.29 -2.07 -0.84
CA ARG A 21 -9.04 -1.48 -1.97
C ARG A 21 -8.18 -0.70 -2.96
N THR A 22 -6.89 -0.55 -2.72
CA THR A 22 -6.00 0.19 -3.61
C THR A 22 -5.25 -0.81 -4.51
N PRO A 23 -5.52 -0.83 -5.83
CA PRO A 23 -4.80 -1.72 -6.72
C PRO A 23 -3.34 -1.27 -6.84
N PHE A 24 -2.42 -2.23 -7.06
CA PHE A 24 -1.02 -1.89 -7.31
C PHE A 24 -0.86 -1.00 -8.55
N GLU A 25 -1.77 -1.10 -9.52
CA GLU A 25 -1.86 -0.20 -10.68
C GLU A 25 -2.01 1.27 -10.29
N ALA A 26 -2.76 1.59 -9.22
CA ALA A 26 -2.90 2.98 -8.77
C ALA A 26 -1.60 3.50 -8.15
N ILE A 27 -0.86 2.62 -7.44
CA ILE A 27 0.47 2.94 -6.91
C ILE A 27 1.46 3.14 -8.07
N GLN A 28 1.39 2.29 -9.08
CA GLN A 28 2.19 2.41 -10.30
C GLN A 28 1.88 3.69 -11.06
N PHE A 29 0.60 4.07 -11.19
CA PHE A 29 0.21 5.29 -11.88
C PHE A 29 0.68 6.55 -11.16
N GLN A 30 0.60 6.60 -9.83
CA GLN A 30 0.97 7.78 -9.05
C GLN A 30 2.47 7.90 -8.74
N PHE A 31 3.13 6.77 -8.48
CA PHE A 31 4.52 6.74 -7.99
C PHE A 31 5.48 6.06 -8.98
N GLY A 32 4.98 5.57 -10.12
CA GLY A 32 5.78 4.81 -11.08
C GLY A 32 6.33 3.50 -10.52
N MET A 33 5.76 2.98 -9.42
CA MET A 33 6.28 1.80 -8.73
C MET A 33 5.57 0.53 -9.17
N SER A 34 6.35 -0.48 -9.56
CA SER A 34 5.79 -1.81 -9.83
C SER A 34 5.40 -2.53 -8.53
N GLU A 35 4.55 -3.55 -8.64
CA GLU A 35 4.18 -4.38 -7.48
C GLU A 35 5.41 -4.93 -6.74
N SER A 36 6.40 -5.42 -7.49
CA SER A 36 7.65 -5.94 -6.92
C SER A 36 8.40 -4.88 -6.10
N GLU A 37 8.51 -3.65 -6.62
CA GLU A 37 9.16 -2.54 -5.91
C GLU A 37 8.39 -2.17 -4.62
N VAL A 38 7.06 -2.20 -4.66
CA VAL A 38 6.23 -1.95 -3.47
C VAL A 38 6.43 -3.05 -2.43
N ILE A 39 6.53 -4.31 -2.84
CA ILE A 39 6.79 -5.44 -1.93
C ILE A 39 8.15 -5.29 -1.26
N GLU A 40 9.18 -4.90 -2.02
CA GLU A 40 10.52 -4.64 -1.48
C GLU A 40 10.51 -3.48 -0.48
N LEU A 41 9.86 -2.37 -0.81
CA LEU A 41 9.69 -1.23 0.10
C LEU A 41 8.95 -1.63 1.37
N MET A 42 7.86 -2.38 1.24
CA MET A 42 7.09 -2.86 2.39
C MET A 42 7.92 -3.78 3.28
N ARG A 43 8.84 -4.56 2.70
CA ARG A 43 9.75 -5.42 3.45
C ARG A 43 10.82 -4.64 4.21
N SER A 44 11.34 -3.55 3.64
CA SER A 44 12.32 -2.68 4.32
C SER A 44 11.68 -1.89 5.45
N GLU A 45 10.49 -1.33 5.22
CA GLU A 45 9.83 -0.38 6.13
C GLU A 45 9.01 -1.04 7.24
N LEU A 46 8.40 -2.20 7.00
CA LEU A 46 7.59 -2.87 8.02
C LEU A 46 8.42 -3.79 8.90
N LYS A 47 7.94 -4.02 10.13
CA LYS A 47 8.41 -5.13 10.96
C LYS A 47 8.07 -6.45 10.30
N GLU A 48 8.88 -7.47 10.54
CA GLU A 48 8.72 -8.78 9.91
C GLU A 48 7.34 -9.40 10.18
N SER A 49 6.82 -9.29 11.41
CA SER A 49 5.48 -9.75 11.77
C SER A 49 4.38 -9.01 11.01
N SER A 50 4.46 -7.68 10.93
CA SER A 50 3.53 -6.85 10.16
C SER A 50 3.59 -7.15 8.66
N PHE A 51 4.79 -7.36 8.11
CA PHE A 51 5.00 -7.76 6.72
C PHE A 51 4.37 -9.11 6.42
N LYS A 52 4.57 -10.13 7.28
CA LYS A 52 3.94 -11.45 7.12
C LYS A 52 2.41 -11.36 7.11
N LEU A 53 1.81 -10.55 8.00
CA LEU A 53 0.37 -10.30 8.04
C LEU A 53 -0.16 -9.59 6.79
N TRP A 54 0.58 -8.59 6.30
CA TRP A 54 0.24 -7.91 5.05
C TRP A 54 0.37 -8.85 3.85
N ARG A 55 1.46 -9.61 3.76
CA ARG A 55 1.70 -10.57 2.68
C ARG A 55 0.64 -11.68 2.66
N LYS A 56 0.23 -12.15 3.83
CA LYS A 56 -0.91 -13.08 3.96
C LYS A 56 -2.18 -12.44 3.39
N ARG A 57 -2.51 -11.19 3.71
CA ARG A 57 -3.68 -10.49 3.12
C ARG A 57 -3.61 -10.32 1.61
N VAL A 58 -2.45 -9.89 1.10
CA VAL A 58 -2.23 -9.73 -0.35
C VAL A 58 -2.39 -11.07 -1.07
N ASN A 59 -1.85 -12.16 -0.52
CA ASN A 59 -1.90 -13.50 -1.12
C ASN A 59 -3.24 -14.23 -0.88
N SER A 60 -3.93 -13.98 0.24
CA SER A 60 -5.20 -14.64 0.63
C SER A 60 -6.41 -14.11 -0.13
N GLY A 61 -6.23 -13.21 -1.11
CA GLY A 61 -7.23 -13.04 -2.14
C GLY A 61 -8.43 -12.18 -1.75
N VAL A 62 -8.25 -11.08 -1.00
CA VAL A 62 -9.18 -9.94 -1.11
C VAL A 62 -8.87 -9.18 -2.41
N SER A 63 -8.83 -9.91 -3.53
CA SER A 63 -8.77 -9.35 -4.86
C SER A 63 -10.19 -8.91 -5.23
N GLN A 64 -10.56 -7.73 -4.75
CA GLN A 64 -11.36 -6.81 -5.54
C GLN A 64 -10.40 -5.85 -6.27
N LYS A 65 -9.25 -6.37 -6.73
CA LYS A 65 -8.18 -5.64 -7.43
C LYS A 65 -8.38 -5.61 -8.96
N HIS A 66 -9.48 -6.14 -9.47
CA HIS A 66 -9.88 -5.87 -10.85
C HIS A 66 -10.76 -4.61 -10.86
N LEU A 67 -10.35 -3.58 -11.60
CA LEU A 67 -11.20 -2.43 -11.94
C LEU A 67 -12.62 -2.87 -12.36
N LYS A 68 -12.73 -4.03 -13.02
CA LYS A 68 -13.99 -4.63 -13.50
C LYS A 68 -15.02 -5.02 -12.43
N LYS A 69 -14.65 -5.17 -11.15
CA LYS A 69 -15.59 -5.50 -10.06
C LYS A 69 -16.00 -4.28 -9.21
N ARG A 70 -15.45 -3.10 -9.52
CA ARG A 70 -15.72 -1.85 -8.79
C ARG A 70 -16.96 -1.19 -9.38
N SER A 71 -17.93 -0.77 -8.56
CA SER A 71 -19.03 0.07 -9.04
C SER A 71 -18.50 1.48 -9.36
N GLU A 72 -18.99 2.05 -10.47
CA GLU A 72 -18.60 3.39 -10.94
C GLU A 72 -18.93 4.50 -9.93
N GLU A 73 -19.84 4.25 -9.00
CA GLU A 73 -20.25 5.20 -7.96
C GLU A 73 -19.15 5.48 -6.91
N ILE A 74 -18.12 4.63 -6.81
CA ILE A 74 -17.04 4.78 -5.82
C ILE A 74 -15.93 5.66 -6.39
N ASN A 75 -16.14 6.98 -6.37
CA ASN A 75 -15.16 8.02 -6.77
C ASN A 75 -14.11 8.36 -5.70
N ARG A 76 -14.28 7.87 -4.48
CA ARG A 76 -13.42 8.24 -3.36
C ARG A 76 -12.08 7.50 -3.40
N PHE A 77 -11.00 8.27 -3.49
CA PHE A 77 -9.62 7.78 -3.42
C PHE A 77 -9.16 7.43 -1.98
N LYS A 78 -9.90 7.87 -0.95
CA LYS A 78 -9.54 7.69 0.47
C LYS A 78 -10.70 7.16 1.31
N CYS A 79 -10.41 6.28 2.27
CA CYS A 79 -11.36 5.90 3.30
C CYS A 79 -11.46 6.98 4.40
N SER A 80 -12.67 7.41 4.76
CA SER A 80 -12.88 8.33 5.90
C SER A 80 -12.46 7.76 7.26
N ARG A 81 -12.35 6.42 7.39
CA ARG A 81 -11.92 5.74 8.62
C ARG A 81 -10.42 5.39 8.65
N GLN A 82 -9.63 5.90 7.70
CA GLN A 82 -8.20 5.62 7.63
C GLN A 82 -7.50 6.26 8.84
N ARG A 83 -6.91 5.43 9.72
CA ARG A 83 -6.09 5.87 10.87
C ARG A 83 -4.62 5.95 10.45
N MET A 84 -3.85 6.82 11.11
CA MET A 84 -2.40 6.88 10.94
C MET A 84 -1.75 5.52 11.22
N ILE A 85 -0.71 5.17 10.44
CA ILE A 85 -0.01 3.88 10.56
C ILE A 85 0.87 3.88 11.81
N SER A 86 0.33 3.36 12.92
CA SER A 86 1.06 3.25 14.19
C SER A 86 2.08 2.10 14.23
N ASN A 87 2.04 1.17 13.26
CA ASN A 87 2.87 -0.04 13.23
C ASN A 87 4.03 -0.01 12.22
N ASN A 88 4.35 1.16 11.65
CA ASN A 88 5.49 1.30 10.75
C ASN A 88 6.82 1.43 11.52
N LYS A 89 7.96 1.02 10.97
CA LYS A 89 9.27 1.30 11.62
C LYS A 89 9.55 2.80 11.71
N ILE A 90 9.02 3.57 10.76
CA ILE A 90 9.13 5.04 10.70
C ILE A 90 8.46 5.74 11.89
N SER A 91 7.34 5.22 12.43
CA SER A 91 6.54 5.95 13.43
C SER A 91 7.16 6.02 14.84
N LYS A 92 8.28 5.34 15.07
CA LYS A 92 8.98 5.30 16.37
C LYS A 92 10.37 5.93 16.34
N ARG A 93 10.71 6.65 15.27
CA ARG A 93 11.99 7.35 15.15
C ARG A 93 11.91 8.75 15.70
#